data_AF-A0A3D1J852-F1
#
_entry.id   AF-A0A3D1J852-F1
#
_cell.length_a   1.000
_cell.length_b   1.000
_cell.length_c   1.000
_cell.angle_alpha   90.00
_cell.angle_beta   90.00
_cell.angle_gamma   90.00
#
_symmetry.space_group_name_H-M   'P 1'
#
loop_
_entity.id
_entity.type
_entity.pdbx_description
1 polymer ?
#
loop_
_entity_poly.entity_id
_entity_poly.type
_entity_poly.pdbx_seq_one_letter_code
_entity_poly.pdbx_strand_id
1 'polypeptide(L)' 'VLTAPHPSPLSAYRGFFGSKPFSTINTALRDLGETPIAWTSHDK' A
#
# COMPACT_ATOMS: atom_id res chain seq x y z
N VAL A 1 6.43 -5.38 -10.36
CA VAL A 1 6.37 -6.05 -9.03
C VAL A 1 6.57 -4.99 -7.96
N LEU A 2 5.70 -4.93 -6.94
CA LEU A 2 5.81 -4.02 -5.80
C LEU A 2 6.10 -4.83 -4.54
N THR A 3 7.05 -4.37 -3.74
CA THR A 3 7.49 -5.06 -2.52
C THR A 3 7.55 -4.07 -1.35
N ALA A 4 7.15 -4.53 -0.16
CA ALA A 4 7.31 -3.79 1.08
C ALA A 4 7.82 -4.75 2.18
N PRO A 5 8.59 -4.26 3.16
CA PRO A 5 8.98 -5.05 4.32
C PRO A 5 7.76 -5.58 5.08
N HIS A 6 7.90 -6.71 5.75
CA HIS A 6 6.78 -7.37 6.41
C HIS A 6 6.15 -6.47 7.51
N PRO A 7 4.81 -6.42 7.65
CA PRO A 7 4.14 -5.53 8.59
C PRO A 7 4.15 -6.00 10.05
N SER A 8 4.71 -7.18 10.36
CA SER A 8 4.81 -7.62 11.76
C SER A 8 5.62 -6.64 12.62
N PRO A 9 5.36 -6.56 13.94
CA PRO A 9 6.05 -5.62 14.82
C PRO A 9 7.58 -5.68 14.73
N LEU A 10 8.14 -6.87 14.50
CA LEU A 10 9.58 -7.10 14.39
C LEU A 10 10.23 -6.36 13.20
N SER A 11 9.51 -6.18 12.09
CA SER A 11 10.04 -5.60 10.84
C SER A 11 9.34 -4.32 10.41
N ALA A 12 8.21 -3.96 11.01
CA ALA A 12 7.41 -2.81 10.57
C ALA A 12 8.20 -1.49 10.64
N TYR A 13 8.89 -1.25 11.76
CA TYR A 13 9.77 -0.09 11.98
C TYR A 13 11.04 -0.12 11.12
N ARG A 14 11.41 -1.29 10.61
CA ARG A 14 12.59 -1.47 9.75
C ARG A 14 12.31 -1.19 8.28
N GLY A 15 11.10 -0.77 7.93
CA GLY A 15 10.81 -0.20 6.61
C GLY A 15 9.40 -0.40 6.06
N PHE A 16 8.48 -1.08 6.76
CA PHE A 16 7.08 -1.09 6.34
C PHE A 16 6.46 0.31 6.51
N PHE A 17 6.65 0.93 7.69
CA PHE A 17 6.24 2.30 7.90
C PHE A 17 7.05 3.23 6.99
N GLY A 18 6.34 4.03 6.18
CA GLY A 18 6.95 4.91 5.17
C GLY A 18 7.11 4.30 3.78
N SER A 19 6.95 2.98 3.60
CA SER A 19 7.04 2.33 2.27
C SER A 19 5.87 2.66 1.33
N LYS A 20 4.78 3.24 1.86
CA LYS A 20 3.62 3.75 1.09
C LYS A 20 3.07 2.76 0.03
N PRO A 21 2.86 1.47 0.37
CA PRO A 21 2.49 0.48 -0.63
C PRO A 21 1.11 0.77 -1.25
N PHE A 22 0.14 1.20 -0.45
CA PHE A 22 -1.24 1.46 -0.88
C PHE A 22 -1.36 2.60 -1.91
N SER A 23 -0.70 3.73 -1.67
CA SER A 23 -0.71 4.85 -2.62
C SER A 23 0.08 4.52 -3.89
N THR A 24 1.14 3.73 -3.78
CA THR A 24 1.96 3.30 -4.92
C THR A 24 1.16 2.38 -5.83
N ILE A 25 0.42 1.42 -5.25
CA ILE A 25 -0.53 0.57 -5.99
C ILE A 25 -1.57 1.42 -6.72
N ASN A 26 -2.20 2.39 -6.04
CA ASN A 26 -3.20 3.24 -6.69
C ASN A 26 -2.62 4.13 -7.78
N THR A 27 -1.36 4.53 -7.69
CA THR A 27 -0.68 5.28 -8.75
C THR A 27 -0.48 4.38 -9.98
N ALA A 28 0.03 3.16 -9.76
CA ALA A 28 0.18 2.18 -10.84
C ALA A 28 -1.16 1.83 -11.52
N LEU A 29 -2.25 1.72 -10.75
CA LEU A 29 -3.58 1.51 -11.33
C LEU A 29 -4.02 2.67 -12.22
N ARG A 30 -3.81 3.92 -11.79
CA ARG A 30 -4.11 5.09 -12.63
C ARG A 30 -3.30 5.12 -13.92
N ASP A 31 -2.01 4.80 -13.84
CA ASP A 31 -1.12 4.77 -15.00
C ASP A 31 -1.53 3.68 -16.02
N LEU A 32 -2.16 2.61 -15.52
CA LEU A 32 -2.74 1.54 -16.34
C LEU A 32 -4.16 1.85 -16.84
N GLY A 33 -4.76 2.97 -16.45
CA GLY A 33 -6.15 3.32 -16.78
C GLY A 33 -7.19 2.57 -15.94
N GLU A 34 -6.76 1.92 -14.87
CA GLU A 34 -7.60 1.13 -13.97
C GLU A 34 -8.15 1.98 -12.81
N THR A 35 -9.25 1.51 -12.22
CA THR A 35 -9.88 2.21 -11.08
C THR A 35 -9.04 2.01 -9.80
N PRO A 36 -8.66 3.10 -9.08
CA PRO A 36 -7.94 2.98 -7.81
C PRO A 36 -8.74 2.28 -6.71
N ILE A 37 -8.04 1.60 -5.80
CA ILE A 37 -8.66 0.89 -4.68
C ILE A 37 -8.93 1.86 -3.52
N ALA A 38 -10.14 1.80 -2.96
CA ALA A 38 -10.46 2.44 -1.69
C ALA A 38 -10.06 1.52 -0.53
N TRP A 39 -8.97 1.86 0.16
CA TRP A 39 -8.35 1.01 1.20
C TRP A 39 -8.98 1.16 2.59
N THR A 40 -9.83 2.15 2.79
CA THR A 40 -10.53 2.35 4.06
C THR A 40 -11.64 1.32 4.17
N SER A 41 -11.68 0.56 5.27
CA SER A 41 -12.86 -0.25 5.61
C SER A 41 -14.04 0.68 5.82
N HIS A 42 -15.13 0.42 5.08
CA HIS A 42 -16.38 1.12 5.26
C HIS A 42 -17.10 0.52 6.47
N ASP A 43 -16.70 0.91 7.68
CA ASP A 43 -17.43 0.58 8.90
C ASP A 43 -17.61 1.84 9.76
N LYS A 44 -18.84 2.02 10.23
CA LYS A 44 -19.31 3.12 11.07
C LYS A 44 -18.85 3.00 12.51
#